data_AF-A0A2G2BXY0-F1
#
_entry.id   AF-A0A2G2BXY0-F1
#
_cell.length_a   1.000
_cell.length_b   1.000
_cell.length_c   1.000
_cell.angle_alpha   90.00
_cell.angle_beta   90.00
_cell.angle_gamma   90.00
#
_symmetry.space_group_name_H-M   'P 1'
#
loop_
_entity.id
_entity.type
_entity.pdbx_description
1 polymer ?
#
loop_
_entity_poly.entity_id
_entity_poly.type
_entity_poly.pdbx_seq_one_letter_code
_entity_poly.pdbx_strand_id
1 'polypeptide(L)'
;MKPIRLMSGFFTVGIWTLISRVMGFIRDVMIAGYLGSGPAAEAFLVAFSLPNMFRRFFAEGAFNMAFVPMFSKRLESGEGAEEFAQDAFVGMAFILTMFTVIGVIAMPWLVLLMASGFAGDERFDLAVEYGRLAFPYILFISLAALASGVLNATGRFLAAAAAPVVLNVIFIIAVLVGAALGRDGADALGLGIDKALGLQVGDTLALSVPIAGIAQLALVWWAAKRAGFTLTFGRRPRITPELKRLAIIAAPAALAGGVMQINLLVGRQVASFYEGAVAWLNYADRLYQLPLGVVGIAIGVVLLPDLSRRLKAGDEQGSHTQISRAAEVSLALTIPSAVALMVIPFTLASILFERGATTTDDAAAIAIAVAIYGLGLPAFVLQKILQPLYYAREDTRRPFYFAVVAMVVNVVLAVGLSPVIGWIAPAVATTTAGWAMFALLARGARGFGLAARFDAR
;
A
#
# COMPACT_ATOMS: atom_id res chain seq x y z
N MET A 1 22.25 26.30 -5.55
CA MET A 1 21.08 25.40 -5.58
C MET A 1 19.83 26.22 -5.28
N LYS A 2 18.70 26.01 -5.98
CA LYS A 2 17.45 26.73 -5.64
C LYS A 2 16.98 26.28 -4.25
N PRO A 3 16.53 27.18 -3.36
CA PRO A 3 16.03 26.79 -2.05
C PRO A 3 14.85 25.83 -2.21
N ILE A 4 14.88 24.72 -1.46
CA ILE A 4 13.81 23.71 -1.47
C ILE A 4 12.56 24.38 -0.92
N ARG A 5 11.57 24.63 -1.80
CA ARG A 5 10.27 25.16 -1.40
C ARG A 5 9.43 24.04 -0.80
N LEU A 6 9.68 23.73 0.47
CA LEU A 6 9.06 22.63 1.21
C LEU A 6 7.53 22.65 1.11
N MET A 7 6.90 23.82 1.31
CA MET A 7 5.42 23.94 1.21
C MET A 7 4.89 23.54 -0.16
N SER A 8 5.46 24.06 -1.26
CA SER A 8 5.01 23.67 -2.61
C SER A 8 5.28 22.20 -2.92
N GLY A 9 6.36 21.63 -2.36
CA GLY A 9 6.66 20.21 -2.45
C GLY A 9 5.59 19.36 -1.75
N PHE A 10 5.23 19.71 -0.52
CA PHE A 10 4.16 19.05 0.24
C PHE A 10 2.80 19.11 -0.49
N PHE A 11 2.41 20.29 -1.00
CA PHE A 11 1.16 20.42 -1.77
C PHE A 11 1.18 19.56 -3.04
N THR A 12 2.30 19.56 -3.77
CA THR A 12 2.46 18.74 -4.98
C THR A 12 2.30 17.26 -4.65
N VAL A 13 3.02 16.77 -3.63
CA VAL A 13 2.93 15.36 -3.20
C VAL A 13 1.51 15.02 -2.74
N GLY A 14 0.86 15.90 -1.98
CA GLY A 14 -0.52 15.72 -1.52
C GLY A 14 -1.52 15.57 -2.66
N ILE A 15 -1.49 16.47 -3.66
CA ILE A 15 -2.37 16.42 -4.83
C ILE A 15 -2.14 15.15 -5.64
N TRP A 16 -0.89 14.82 -5.95
CA TRP A 16 -0.58 13.60 -6.71
C TRP A 16 -0.93 12.31 -5.97
N THR A 17 -0.80 12.30 -4.65
CA THR A 17 -1.26 11.19 -3.81
C THR A 17 -2.78 11.04 -3.88
N LEU A 18 -3.53 12.16 -3.85
CA LEU A 18 -4.98 12.14 -3.99
C LEU A 18 -5.41 11.61 -5.37
N ILE A 19 -4.80 12.12 -6.44
CA ILE A 19 -5.04 11.63 -7.82
C ILE A 19 -4.76 10.13 -7.90
N SER A 20 -3.65 9.66 -7.33
CA SER A 20 -3.32 8.24 -7.31
C SER A 20 -4.35 7.40 -6.54
N ARG A 21 -4.93 7.92 -5.45
CA ARG A 21 -5.96 7.22 -4.69
C ARG A 21 -7.26 7.13 -5.48
N VAL A 22 -7.68 8.22 -6.12
CA VAL A 22 -8.89 8.25 -6.97
C VAL A 22 -8.71 7.32 -8.17
N MET A 23 -7.57 7.38 -8.88
CA MET A 23 -7.28 6.49 -10.00
C MET A 23 -7.21 5.02 -9.58
N GLY A 24 -6.62 4.73 -8.41
CA GLY A 24 -6.60 3.38 -7.85
C GLY A 24 -8.01 2.87 -7.53
N PHE A 25 -8.89 3.73 -7.02
CA PHE A 25 -10.28 3.40 -6.77
C PHE A 25 -11.05 3.11 -8.07
N ILE A 26 -10.93 3.97 -9.09
CA ILE A 26 -11.53 3.75 -10.41
C ILE A 26 -11.08 2.40 -11.00
N ARG A 27 -9.78 2.13 -10.93
CA ARG A 27 -9.20 0.87 -11.37
C ARG A 27 -9.81 -0.34 -10.64
N ASP A 28 -9.96 -0.27 -9.32
CA ASP A 28 -10.53 -1.38 -8.55
C ASP A 28 -12.02 -1.59 -8.85
N VAL A 29 -12.79 -0.51 -9.07
CA VAL A 29 -14.18 -0.59 -9.57
C VAL A 29 -14.25 -1.24 -10.94
N MET A 30 -13.31 -0.92 -11.84
CA MET A 30 -13.24 -1.57 -13.15
C MET A 30 -12.89 -3.05 -13.03
N ILE A 31 -11.89 -3.41 -12.21
CA ILE A 31 -11.52 -4.81 -11.97
C ILE A 31 -12.73 -5.59 -11.42
N ALA A 32 -13.45 -5.04 -10.44
CA ALA A 32 -14.69 -5.63 -9.95
C ALA A 32 -15.73 -5.78 -11.07
N GLY A 33 -15.94 -4.73 -11.88
CA GLY A 33 -16.92 -4.80 -12.96
C GLY A 33 -16.63 -5.85 -14.05
N TYR A 34 -15.35 -6.06 -14.38
CA TYR A 34 -14.97 -6.99 -15.45
C TYR A 34 -14.63 -8.41 -14.99
N LEU A 35 -14.08 -8.57 -13.78
CA LEU A 35 -13.70 -9.88 -13.23
C LEU A 35 -14.61 -10.38 -12.10
N GLY A 36 -15.41 -9.50 -11.50
CA GLY A 36 -16.29 -9.84 -10.39
C GLY A 36 -15.53 -10.31 -9.16
N SER A 37 -16.08 -11.35 -8.54
CA SER A 37 -15.48 -12.15 -7.46
C SER A 37 -14.96 -13.51 -7.94
N GLY A 38 -14.89 -13.72 -9.26
CA GLY A 38 -14.55 -15.01 -9.85
C GLY A 38 -13.07 -15.41 -9.70
N PRO A 39 -12.71 -16.63 -10.13
CA PRO A 39 -11.37 -17.21 -9.96
C PRO A 39 -10.22 -16.34 -10.45
N ALA A 40 -10.37 -15.71 -11.62
CA ALA A 40 -9.36 -14.81 -12.19
C ALA A 40 -9.18 -13.53 -11.35
N ALA A 41 -10.26 -12.98 -10.77
CA ALA A 41 -10.19 -11.82 -9.87
C ALA A 41 -9.40 -12.19 -8.61
N GLU A 42 -9.78 -13.28 -7.94
CA GLU A 42 -9.14 -13.72 -6.72
C GLU A 42 -7.66 -14.09 -6.94
N ALA A 43 -7.37 -14.82 -8.02
CA ALA A 43 -6.01 -15.14 -8.45
C ALA A 43 -5.15 -13.89 -8.67
N PHE A 44 -5.67 -12.90 -9.41
CA PHE A 44 -4.95 -11.65 -9.67
C PHE A 44 -4.72 -10.85 -8.37
N LEU A 45 -5.73 -10.75 -7.51
CA LEU A 45 -5.62 -10.03 -6.24
C LEU A 45 -4.57 -10.67 -5.31
N VAL A 46 -4.51 -12.01 -5.26
CA VAL A 46 -3.45 -12.74 -4.53
C VAL A 46 -2.09 -12.51 -5.19
N ALA A 47 -1.98 -12.74 -6.51
CA ALA A 47 -0.75 -12.60 -7.26
C ALA A 47 -0.14 -11.20 -7.16
N PHE A 48 -0.95 -10.15 -7.36
CA PHE A 48 -0.50 -8.75 -7.31
C PHE A 48 -0.15 -8.29 -5.89
N SER A 49 -0.73 -8.93 -4.87
CA SER A 49 -0.43 -8.56 -3.49
C SER A 49 0.99 -8.88 -3.07
N LEU A 50 1.60 -9.93 -3.63
CA LEU A 50 2.98 -10.33 -3.34
C LEU A 50 3.96 -9.22 -3.75
N PRO A 51 4.01 -8.78 -5.03
CA PRO A 51 4.84 -7.65 -5.43
C PRO A 51 4.53 -6.36 -4.67
N ASN A 52 3.25 -6.08 -4.39
CA ASN A 52 2.87 -4.87 -3.67
C ASN A 52 3.32 -4.88 -2.20
N MET A 53 3.36 -6.06 -1.56
CA MET A 53 3.92 -6.22 -0.22
C MET A 53 5.41 -5.86 -0.23
N PHE A 54 6.19 -6.45 -1.14
CA PHE A 54 7.62 -6.12 -1.31
C PHE A 54 7.86 -4.66 -1.73
N ARG A 55 6.99 -4.08 -2.57
CA ARG A 55 7.02 -2.65 -2.87
C ARG A 55 6.96 -1.82 -1.60
N ARG A 56 6.06 -2.12 -0.67
CA ARG A 56 5.97 -1.40 0.61
C ARG A 56 7.24 -1.57 1.46
N PHE A 57 7.88 -2.74 1.43
CA PHE A 57 9.14 -2.97 2.12
C PHE A 57 10.30 -2.13 1.58
N PHE A 58 10.52 -2.14 0.26
CA PHE A 58 11.68 -1.50 -0.36
C PHE A 58 11.45 -0.03 -0.69
N ALA A 59 10.27 0.31 -1.23
CA ALA A 59 9.97 1.65 -1.73
C ALA A 59 9.46 2.62 -0.65
N GLU A 60 8.58 2.13 0.23
CA GLU A 60 7.99 2.95 1.30
C GLU A 60 8.68 2.71 2.66
N GLY A 61 9.49 1.66 2.75
CA GLY A 61 10.04 1.17 4.00
C GLY A 61 11.50 1.51 4.25
N ALA A 62 12.15 0.58 4.94
CA ALA A 62 13.46 0.75 5.58
C ALA A 62 14.60 1.19 4.66
N PHE A 63 14.59 0.73 3.41
CA PHE A 63 15.65 1.09 2.48
C PHE A 63 15.69 2.59 2.21
N ASN A 64 14.55 3.20 1.85
CA ASN A 64 14.51 4.64 1.57
C ASN A 64 14.80 5.49 2.81
N MET A 65 14.36 5.04 3.99
CA MET A 65 14.68 5.70 5.27
C MET A 65 16.17 5.71 5.59
N ALA A 66 16.93 4.69 5.17
CA ALA A 66 18.37 4.61 5.35
C ALA A 66 19.16 5.28 4.21
N PHE A 67 18.71 5.07 2.97
CA PHE A 67 19.37 5.56 1.75
C PHE A 67 19.33 7.07 1.63
N VAL A 68 18.16 7.69 1.81
CA VAL A 68 17.98 9.14 1.58
C VAL A 68 18.89 9.99 2.48
N PRO A 69 18.96 9.76 3.82
CA PRO A 69 19.88 10.54 4.67
C PRO A 69 21.36 10.34 4.31
N MET A 70 21.77 9.11 3.97
CA MET A 70 23.15 8.83 3.57
C MET A 70 23.51 9.53 2.25
N PHE A 71 22.59 9.51 1.28
CA PHE A 71 22.74 10.19 0.00
C PHE A 71 22.73 11.72 0.18
N SER A 72 21.79 12.28 0.96
CA SER A 72 21.72 13.72 1.24
C SER A 72 22.99 14.25 1.89
N LYS A 73 23.57 13.52 2.84
CA LYS A 73 24.86 13.90 3.46
C LYS A 73 25.99 14.00 2.43
N ARG A 74 26.06 13.04 1.51
CA ARG A 74 27.04 13.03 0.41
C ARG A 74 26.80 14.18 -0.56
N LEU A 75 25.54 14.43 -0.91
CA LEU A 75 25.11 15.51 -1.78
C LEU A 75 25.50 16.89 -1.21
N GLU A 76 25.31 17.09 0.10
CA GLU A 76 25.69 18.32 0.81
C GLU A 76 27.22 18.50 0.89
N SER A 77 27.96 17.41 1.11
CA SER A 77 29.43 17.44 1.13
C SER A 77 30.07 17.62 -0.27
N GLY A 78 29.31 17.43 -1.35
CA GLY A 78 29.81 17.46 -2.72
C GLY A 78 30.65 16.23 -3.14
N GLU A 79 30.80 15.24 -2.26
CA GLU A 79 31.68 14.09 -2.48
C GLU A 79 30.89 12.80 -2.75
N GLY A 80 31.03 12.23 -3.96
CA GLY A 80 30.66 10.84 -4.26
C GLY A 80 29.16 10.49 -4.18
N ALA A 81 28.25 11.48 -4.23
CA ALA A 81 26.80 11.23 -4.16
C ALA A 81 26.29 10.42 -5.36
N GLU A 82 26.72 10.76 -6.58
CA GLU A 82 26.34 10.03 -7.79
C GLU A 82 26.90 8.61 -7.78
N GLU A 83 28.16 8.43 -7.38
CA GLU A 83 28.78 7.11 -7.25
C GLU A 83 28.05 6.23 -6.23
N PHE A 84 27.71 6.78 -5.07
CA PHE A 84 26.95 6.06 -4.05
C PHE A 84 25.56 5.66 -4.56
N ALA A 85 24.84 6.56 -5.24
CA ALA A 85 23.53 6.25 -5.82
C ALA A 85 23.63 5.19 -6.92
N GLN A 86 24.67 5.26 -7.75
CA GLN A 86 24.95 4.31 -8.81
C GLN A 86 25.30 2.91 -8.26
N ASP A 87 26.15 2.84 -7.24
CA ASP A 87 26.52 1.57 -6.60
C ASP A 87 25.32 0.95 -5.87
N ALA A 88 24.50 1.76 -5.20
CA ALA A 88 23.25 1.32 -4.61
C ALA A 88 22.24 0.82 -5.66
N PHE A 89 22.13 1.52 -6.80
CA PHE A 89 21.24 1.13 -7.90
C PHE A 89 21.64 -0.22 -8.50
N VAL A 90 22.93 -0.43 -8.81
CA VAL A 90 23.43 -1.69 -9.38
C VAL A 90 23.38 -2.82 -8.35
N GLY A 91 23.75 -2.56 -7.10
CA GLY A 91 23.67 -3.54 -6.02
C GLY A 91 22.24 -4.00 -5.77
N MET A 92 21.29 -3.05 -5.72
CA MET A 92 19.87 -3.34 -5.61
C MET A 92 19.36 -4.13 -6.82
N ALA A 93 19.70 -3.71 -8.04
CA ALA A 93 19.29 -4.40 -9.26
C ALA A 93 19.77 -5.86 -9.26
N PHE A 94 21.03 -6.10 -8.87
CA PHE A 94 21.59 -7.44 -8.79
C PHE A 94 20.85 -8.32 -7.76
N ILE A 95 20.72 -7.84 -6.52
CA ILE A 95 20.06 -8.57 -5.44
C ILE A 95 18.60 -8.86 -5.80
N LEU A 96 17.87 -7.86 -6.31
CA LEU A 96 16.46 -8.01 -6.66
C LEU A 96 16.26 -8.87 -7.89
N THR A 97 17.20 -8.91 -8.83
CA THR A 97 17.12 -9.86 -9.95
C THR A 97 17.22 -11.29 -9.45
N MET A 98 18.19 -11.59 -8.58
CA MET A 98 18.31 -12.91 -7.95
C MET A 98 17.07 -13.27 -7.14
N PHE A 99 16.59 -12.34 -6.32
CA PHE A 99 15.37 -12.50 -5.53
C PHE A 99 14.14 -12.74 -6.42
N THR A 100 14.02 -12.01 -7.53
CA THR A 100 12.93 -12.17 -8.50
C THR A 100 12.95 -13.55 -9.14
N VAL A 101 14.12 -14.02 -9.61
CA VAL A 101 14.26 -15.35 -10.21
C VAL A 101 13.88 -16.44 -9.21
N ILE A 102 14.38 -16.36 -7.97
CA ILE A 102 14.03 -17.29 -6.90
C ILE A 102 12.52 -17.28 -6.64
N GLY A 103 11.91 -16.10 -6.54
CA GLY A 103 10.48 -15.97 -6.28
C GLY A 103 9.59 -16.50 -7.42
N VAL A 104 9.97 -16.29 -8.68
CA VAL A 104 9.27 -16.85 -9.85
C VAL A 104 9.30 -18.38 -9.85
N ILE A 105 10.45 -18.97 -9.51
CA ILE A 105 10.59 -20.42 -9.36
C ILE A 105 9.76 -20.89 -8.15
N ALA A 106 9.85 -20.16 -7.04
CA ALA A 106 9.18 -20.49 -5.78
C ALA A 106 7.70 -20.10 -5.73
N MET A 107 7.14 -19.62 -6.83
CA MET A 107 5.81 -19.02 -6.87
C MET A 107 4.68 -19.94 -6.36
N PRO A 108 4.66 -21.26 -6.64
CA PRO A 108 3.67 -22.17 -6.06
C PRO A 108 3.63 -22.13 -4.52
N TRP A 109 4.79 -22.15 -3.86
CA TRP A 109 4.87 -22.08 -2.40
C TRP A 109 4.50 -20.70 -1.87
N LEU A 110 4.81 -19.62 -2.62
CA LEU A 110 4.39 -18.27 -2.26
C LEU A 110 2.87 -18.10 -2.34
N VAL A 111 2.22 -18.70 -3.34
CA VAL A 111 0.74 -18.71 -3.44
C VAL A 111 0.15 -19.52 -2.29
N LEU A 112 0.68 -20.71 -1.97
CA LEU A 112 0.22 -21.49 -0.81
C LEU A 112 0.38 -20.73 0.52
N LEU A 113 1.46 -19.97 0.68
CA LEU A 113 1.66 -19.17 1.89
C LEU A 113 0.63 -18.03 2.02
N MET A 114 0.17 -17.49 0.89
CA MET A 114 -0.74 -16.34 0.83
C MET A 114 -2.22 -16.73 0.84
N ALA A 115 -2.54 -17.85 0.19
CA ALA A 115 -3.88 -18.28 -0.13
C ALA A 115 -3.92 -19.81 -0.27
N SER A 116 -3.52 -20.55 0.77
CA SER A 116 -3.52 -22.03 0.73
C SER A 116 -4.91 -22.62 0.46
N GLY A 117 -6.00 -21.87 0.68
CA GLY A 117 -7.36 -22.30 0.35
C GLY A 117 -7.61 -22.49 -1.14
N PHE A 118 -6.72 -22.00 -2.01
CA PHE A 118 -6.77 -22.27 -3.45
C PHE A 118 -6.23 -23.66 -3.83
N ALA A 119 -5.56 -24.37 -2.91
CA ALA A 119 -4.96 -25.66 -3.22
C ALA A 119 -6.02 -26.66 -3.73
N GLY A 120 -5.81 -27.19 -4.94
CA GLY A 120 -6.75 -28.13 -5.59
C GLY A 120 -7.87 -27.48 -6.42
N ASP A 121 -7.80 -26.17 -6.64
CA ASP A 121 -8.75 -25.36 -7.40
C ASP A 121 -8.04 -24.64 -8.58
N GLU A 122 -8.78 -24.27 -9.63
CA GLU A 122 -8.28 -23.48 -10.77
C GLU A 122 -7.70 -22.11 -10.36
N ARG A 123 -8.16 -21.56 -9.23
CA ARG A 123 -7.59 -20.33 -8.64
C ARG A 123 -6.09 -20.46 -8.35
N PHE A 124 -5.60 -21.66 -8.02
CA PHE A 124 -4.19 -21.86 -7.69
C PHE A 124 -3.29 -21.67 -8.91
N ASP A 125 -3.60 -22.36 -10.01
CA ASP A 125 -2.79 -22.32 -11.22
C ASP A 125 -2.76 -20.90 -11.81
N LEU A 126 -3.92 -20.23 -11.84
CA LEU A 126 -4.02 -18.82 -12.24
C LEU A 126 -3.19 -17.91 -11.32
N ALA A 127 -3.28 -18.07 -10.00
CA ALA A 127 -2.52 -17.26 -9.05
C ALA A 127 -1.01 -17.48 -9.19
N VAL A 128 -0.58 -18.70 -9.50
CA VAL A 128 0.83 -19.01 -9.76
C VAL A 128 1.30 -18.36 -11.06
N GLU A 129 0.53 -18.46 -12.14
CA GLU A 129 0.88 -17.86 -13.43
C GLU A 129 0.92 -16.33 -13.34
N TYR A 130 -0.14 -15.70 -12.84
CA TYR A 130 -0.20 -14.26 -12.61
C TYR A 130 0.89 -13.81 -11.65
N GLY A 131 1.17 -14.62 -10.63
CA GLY A 131 2.26 -14.42 -9.71
C GLY A 131 3.61 -14.32 -10.41
N ARG A 132 3.94 -15.30 -11.27
CA ARG A 132 5.18 -15.32 -12.05
C ARG A 132 5.31 -14.12 -12.97
N LEU A 133 4.23 -13.70 -13.61
CA LEU A 133 4.20 -12.51 -14.48
C LEU A 133 4.35 -11.21 -13.70
N ALA A 134 3.71 -11.11 -12.53
CA ALA A 134 3.70 -9.93 -11.70
C ALA A 134 4.98 -9.78 -10.85
N PHE A 135 5.65 -10.88 -10.49
CA PHE A 135 6.80 -10.87 -9.57
C PHE A 135 7.96 -9.96 -10.01
N PRO A 136 8.35 -9.90 -11.31
CA PRO A 136 9.38 -8.99 -11.81
C PRO A 136 9.12 -7.51 -11.52
N TYR A 137 7.88 -7.11 -11.22
CA TYR A 137 7.56 -5.74 -10.79
C TYR A 137 8.39 -5.28 -9.59
N ILE A 138 8.75 -6.18 -8.66
CA ILE A 138 9.53 -5.86 -7.45
C ILE A 138 10.87 -5.22 -7.83
N LEU A 139 11.55 -5.76 -8.85
CA LEU A 139 12.81 -5.21 -9.37
C LEU A 139 12.61 -3.77 -9.82
N PHE A 140 11.67 -3.54 -10.73
CA PHE A 140 11.47 -2.22 -11.32
C PHE A 140 11.00 -1.18 -10.32
N ILE A 141 10.05 -1.53 -9.45
CA ILE A 141 9.50 -0.56 -8.50
C ILE A 141 10.48 -0.18 -7.40
N SER A 142 11.36 -1.11 -6.99
CA SER A 142 12.39 -0.81 -5.99
C SER A 142 13.49 0.08 -6.57
N LEU A 143 13.89 -0.15 -7.83
CA LEU A 143 14.80 0.74 -8.55
C LEU A 143 14.16 2.12 -8.76
N ALA A 144 12.88 2.17 -9.10
CA ALA A 144 12.13 3.41 -9.23
C ALA A 144 12.07 4.17 -7.89
N ALA A 145 11.95 3.44 -6.77
CA ALA A 145 11.93 4.04 -5.44
C ALA A 145 13.28 4.63 -5.02
N LEU A 146 14.40 3.96 -5.35
CA LEU A 146 15.75 4.50 -5.15
C LEU A 146 15.95 5.78 -5.96
N ALA A 147 15.60 5.76 -7.26
CA ALA A 147 15.66 6.94 -8.11
C ALA A 147 14.74 8.07 -7.60
N SER A 148 13.57 7.72 -7.06
CA SER A 148 12.68 8.68 -6.39
C SER A 148 13.30 9.26 -5.12
N GLY A 149 14.05 8.46 -4.35
CA GLY A 149 14.83 8.92 -3.20
C GLY A 149 15.87 9.98 -3.58
N VAL A 150 16.60 9.76 -4.68
CA VAL A 150 17.54 10.74 -5.27
C VAL A 150 16.81 12.03 -5.68
N LEU A 151 15.67 11.91 -6.35
CA LEU A 151 14.86 13.06 -6.77
C LEU A 151 14.32 13.85 -5.57
N ASN A 152 13.83 13.18 -4.53
CA ASN A 152 13.33 13.82 -3.32
C ASN A 152 14.45 14.55 -2.57
N ALA A 153 15.63 13.94 -2.43
CA ALA A 153 16.80 14.55 -1.81
C ALA A 153 17.29 15.81 -2.57
N THR A 154 17.04 15.87 -3.88
CA THR A 154 17.38 17.03 -4.73
C THR A 154 16.24 18.04 -4.88
N GLY A 155 15.15 17.88 -4.13
CA GLY A 155 13.99 18.79 -4.13
C GLY A 155 13.03 18.64 -5.33
N ARG A 156 13.12 17.55 -6.08
CA ARG A 156 12.29 17.26 -7.28
C ARG A 156 11.18 16.24 -6.98
N PHE A 157 10.16 16.68 -6.25
CA PHE A 157 9.10 15.80 -5.73
C PHE A 157 8.07 15.32 -6.78
N LEU A 158 7.89 16.06 -7.88
CA LEU A 158 6.81 15.83 -8.84
C LEU A 158 6.87 14.43 -9.48
N ALA A 159 8.02 14.06 -10.06
CA ALA A 159 8.17 12.79 -10.76
C ALA A 159 8.03 11.59 -9.81
N ALA A 160 8.57 11.71 -8.59
CA ALA A 160 8.43 10.70 -7.55
C ALA A 160 6.96 10.53 -7.13
N ALA A 161 6.21 11.62 -6.99
CA ALA A 161 4.79 11.59 -6.61
C ALA A 161 3.86 11.12 -7.75
N ALA A 162 4.25 11.32 -9.01
CA ALA A 162 3.46 10.91 -10.17
C ALA A 162 3.61 9.41 -10.52
N ALA A 163 4.69 8.74 -10.09
CA ALA A 163 4.93 7.34 -10.42
C ALA A 163 3.77 6.39 -10.05
N PRO A 164 3.12 6.47 -8.86
CA PRO A 164 1.95 5.65 -8.54
C PRO A 164 0.76 5.83 -9.49
N VAL A 165 0.58 7.03 -10.08
CA VAL A 165 -0.50 7.29 -11.04
C VAL A 165 -0.28 6.50 -12.34
N VAL A 166 0.97 6.37 -12.79
CA VAL A 166 1.33 5.61 -14.00
C VAL A 166 0.86 4.16 -13.90
N LEU A 167 1.04 3.52 -12.73
CA LEU A 167 0.55 2.16 -12.48
C LEU A 167 -0.97 2.06 -12.65
N ASN A 168 -1.72 2.99 -12.06
CA ASN A 168 -3.18 2.96 -12.16
C ASN A 168 -3.67 3.20 -13.59
N VAL A 169 -3.04 4.13 -14.31
CA VAL A 169 -3.36 4.38 -15.74
C VAL A 169 -3.12 3.12 -16.57
N ILE A 170 -1.97 2.45 -16.38
CA ILE A 170 -1.64 1.23 -17.13
C ILE A 170 -2.61 0.10 -16.81
N PHE A 171 -3.03 -0.07 -15.55
CA PHE A 171 -4.04 -1.08 -15.20
C PHE A 171 -5.39 -0.76 -15.81
N ILE A 172 -5.84 0.51 -15.78
CA ILE A 172 -7.09 0.93 -16.42
C ILE A 172 -7.03 0.62 -17.92
N ILE A 173 -5.93 0.97 -18.59
CA ILE A 173 -5.72 0.63 -20.01
C ILE A 173 -5.73 -0.88 -20.20
N ALA A 174 -5.06 -1.66 -19.34
CA ALA A 174 -5.03 -3.12 -19.45
C ALA A 174 -6.40 -3.77 -19.29
N VAL A 175 -7.26 -3.23 -18.40
CA VAL A 175 -8.65 -3.66 -18.27
C VAL A 175 -9.44 -3.31 -19.52
N LEU A 176 -9.32 -2.07 -20.03
CA LEU A 176 -10.02 -1.65 -21.25
C LEU A 176 -9.56 -2.45 -22.48
N VAL A 177 -8.27 -2.71 -22.60
CA VAL A 177 -7.68 -3.52 -23.68
C VAL A 177 -8.12 -4.97 -23.53
N GLY A 178 -8.08 -5.56 -22.34
CA GLY A 178 -8.58 -6.91 -22.10
C GLY A 178 -10.09 -7.04 -22.35
N ALA A 179 -10.87 -6.00 -22.03
CA ALA A 179 -12.30 -5.94 -22.31
C ALA A 179 -12.60 -5.78 -23.80
N ALA A 180 -11.84 -4.93 -24.51
CA ALA A 180 -11.98 -4.72 -25.94
C ALA A 180 -11.48 -5.92 -26.76
N LEU A 181 -10.50 -6.66 -26.26
CA LEU A 181 -9.95 -7.87 -26.86
C LEU A 181 -10.69 -9.16 -26.41
N GLY A 182 -11.61 -9.07 -25.45
CA GLY A 182 -12.35 -10.18 -24.85
C GLY A 182 -13.81 -10.33 -25.34
N ARG A 183 -14.45 -11.41 -24.86
CA ARG A 183 -15.68 -12.08 -25.37
C ARG A 183 -16.77 -11.17 -26.00
N ASP A 184 -17.26 -10.15 -25.32
CA ASP A 184 -18.44 -9.41 -25.82
C ASP A 184 -18.12 -8.32 -26.86
N GLY A 185 -16.85 -7.88 -26.96
CA GLY A 185 -16.42 -6.99 -28.04
C GLY A 185 -16.33 -7.69 -29.39
N ALA A 186 -16.02 -8.99 -29.39
CA ALA A 186 -15.93 -9.83 -30.58
C ALA A 186 -17.32 -10.23 -31.14
N ASP A 187 -18.30 -10.45 -30.26
CA ASP A 187 -19.69 -10.77 -30.63
C ASP A 187 -20.49 -9.53 -31.08
N ALA A 188 -20.29 -8.37 -30.45
CA ALA A 188 -20.94 -7.12 -30.87
C ALA A 188 -20.44 -6.56 -32.22
N LEU A 189 -19.26 -7.01 -32.69
CA LEU A 189 -18.62 -6.62 -33.96
C LEU A 189 -18.68 -7.73 -35.04
N GLY A 190 -19.24 -8.91 -34.74
CA GLY A 190 -19.49 -9.98 -35.72
C GLY A 190 -18.24 -10.70 -36.26
N LEU A 191 -17.16 -10.78 -35.50
CA LEU A 191 -15.86 -11.26 -36.00
C LEU A 191 -15.46 -12.70 -35.61
N GLY A 192 -16.21 -13.39 -34.73
CA GLY A 192 -16.08 -14.83 -34.50
C GLY A 192 -14.66 -15.30 -34.12
N ILE A 193 -14.04 -14.71 -33.10
CA ILE A 193 -12.65 -15.00 -32.69
C ILE A 193 -12.61 -15.59 -31.26
N ASP A 194 -13.53 -16.51 -30.97
CA ASP A 194 -13.75 -17.02 -29.61
C ASP A 194 -12.78 -18.14 -29.19
N LYS A 195 -11.88 -18.58 -30.08
CA LYS A 195 -11.06 -19.78 -29.83
C LYS A 195 -9.56 -19.65 -30.11
N ALA A 196 -9.09 -18.54 -30.67
CA ALA A 196 -7.73 -18.49 -31.22
C ALA A 196 -6.68 -17.74 -30.38
N LEU A 197 -7.06 -16.81 -29.49
CA LEU A 197 -6.08 -15.96 -28.76
C LEU A 197 -6.17 -15.94 -27.22
N GLY A 198 -7.22 -16.48 -26.59
CA GLY A 198 -7.20 -16.92 -25.18
C GLY A 198 -6.92 -15.91 -24.05
N LEU A 199 -6.69 -14.62 -24.29
CA LEU A 199 -6.31 -13.66 -23.23
C LEU A 199 -7.55 -13.11 -22.50
N GLN A 200 -7.73 -13.51 -21.24
CA GLN A 200 -8.73 -12.96 -20.32
C GLN A 200 -8.28 -11.59 -19.76
N VAL A 201 -9.22 -10.79 -19.22
CA VAL A 201 -8.89 -9.51 -18.53
C VAL A 201 -7.89 -9.72 -17.38
N GLY A 202 -7.89 -10.89 -16.74
CA GLY A 202 -6.90 -11.25 -15.72
C GLY A 202 -5.48 -11.35 -16.28
N ASP A 203 -5.31 -11.88 -17.49
CA ASP A 203 -4.01 -12.06 -18.14
C ASP A 203 -3.42 -10.71 -18.56
N THR A 204 -4.25 -9.84 -19.15
CA THR A 204 -3.82 -8.48 -19.52
C THR A 204 -3.45 -7.67 -18.29
N LEU A 205 -4.20 -7.82 -17.19
CA LEU A 205 -3.87 -7.22 -15.90
C LEU A 205 -2.53 -7.74 -15.37
N ALA A 206 -2.32 -9.06 -15.33
CA ALA A 206 -1.08 -9.67 -14.85
C ALA A 206 0.14 -9.20 -15.66
N LEU A 207 0.03 -9.14 -16.99
CA LEU A 207 1.08 -8.64 -17.88
C LEU A 207 1.33 -7.13 -17.70
N SER A 208 0.29 -6.36 -17.36
CA SER A 208 0.41 -4.92 -17.13
C SER A 208 1.25 -4.57 -15.90
N VAL A 209 1.37 -5.49 -14.94
CA VAL A 209 2.12 -5.29 -13.69
C VAL A 209 3.61 -4.98 -13.96
N PRO A 210 4.40 -5.84 -14.63
CA PRO A 210 5.79 -5.52 -14.96
C PRO A 210 5.91 -4.34 -15.93
N ILE A 211 4.99 -4.18 -16.89
CA ILE A 211 4.96 -3.04 -17.82
C ILE A 211 4.85 -1.72 -17.03
N ALA A 212 3.96 -1.68 -16.04
CA ALA A 212 3.82 -0.53 -15.16
C ALA A 212 5.08 -0.27 -14.35
N GLY A 213 5.74 -1.30 -13.84
CA GLY A 213 7.04 -1.16 -13.16
C GLY A 213 8.09 -0.52 -14.06
N ILE A 214 8.21 -0.99 -15.30
CA ILE A 214 9.13 -0.44 -16.30
C ILE A 214 8.80 1.03 -16.59
N ALA A 215 7.52 1.35 -16.82
CA ALA A 215 7.09 2.72 -17.08
C ALA A 215 7.35 3.67 -15.89
N GLN A 216 7.10 3.19 -14.66
CA GLN A 216 7.41 3.91 -13.43
C GLN A 216 8.91 4.19 -13.30
N LEU A 217 9.75 3.16 -13.52
CA LEU A 217 11.20 3.31 -13.51
C LEU A 217 11.67 4.29 -14.60
N ALA A 218 11.17 4.16 -15.83
CA ALA A 218 11.52 5.04 -16.94
C ALA A 218 11.23 6.51 -16.64
N LEU A 219 10.04 6.81 -16.06
CA LEU A 219 9.65 8.17 -15.68
C LEU A 219 10.64 8.80 -14.70
N VAL A 220 10.93 8.10 -13.59
CA VAL A 220 11.80 8.64 -12.53
C VAL A 220 13.27 8.60 -12.93
N TRP A 221 13.68 7.61 -13.72
CA TRP A 221 15.04 7.51 -14.25
C TRP A 221 15.35 8.66 -15.21
N TRP A 222 14.42 8.98 -16.12
CA TRP A 222 14.56 10.12 -17.00
C TRP A 222 14.59 11.45 -16.24
N ALA A 223 13.74 11.60 -15.22
CA ALA A 223 13.76 12.77 -14.35
C ALA A 223 15.08 12.88 -13.56
N ALA A 224 15.65 11.76 -13.09
CA ALA A 224 16.94 11.71 -12.40
C ALA A 224 18.10 12.05 -13.36
N LYS A 225 18.04 11.58 -14.61
CA LYS A 225 19.01 11.96 -15.65
C LYS A 225 18.98 13.47 -15.92
N ARG A 226 17.79 14.05 -16.06
CA ARG A 226 17.61 15.53 -16.15
C ARG A 226 18.03 16.26 -14.88
N ALA A 227 18.10 15.55 -13.77
CA ALA A 227 18.58 16.07 -12.50
C ALA A 227 20.11 16.09 -12.36
N GLY A 228 20.84 15.49 -13.32
CA GLY A 228 22.30 15.34 -13.27
C GLY A 228 22.77 14.03 -12.64
N PHE A 229 21.87 13.07 -12.41
CA PHE A 229 22.21 11.75 -11.84
C PHE A 229 21.98 10.67 -12.88
N THR A 230 23.07 10.11 -13.43
CA THR A 230 23.02 9.10 -14.48
C THR A 230 23.13 7.69 -13.92
N LEU A 231 22.00 7.13 -13.51
CA LEU A 231 21.93 5.73 -13.05
C LEU A 231 22.02 4.79 -14.27
N THR A 232 23.01 3.90 -14.33
CA THR A 232 23.23 2.98 -15.45
C THR A 232 23.38 1.53 -14.99
N PHE A 233 23.09 0.57 -15.87
CA PHE A 233 23.32 -0.87 -15.61
C PHE A 233 24.74 -1.34 -15.99
N GLY A 234 25.59 -0.45 -16.51
CA GLY A 234 26.89 -0.82 -17.11
C GLY A 234 28.03 -1.08 -16.11
N ARG A 235 27.82 -0.83 -14.81
CA ARG A 235 28.81 -1.12 -13.76
C ARG A 235 28.57 -2.50 -13.16
N ARG A 236 29.64 -3.19 -12.77
CA ARG A 236 29.53 -4.45 -12.01
C ARG A 236 29.12 -4.17 -10.56
N PRO A 237 28.23 -4.98 -9.95
CA PRO A 237 27.89 -4.84 -8.54
C PRO A 237 29.16 -5.01 -7.69
N ARG A 238 29.40 -4.06 -6.78
CA ARG A 238 30.51 -4.08 -5.83
C ARG A 238 29.95 -3.87 -4.42
N ILE A 239 30.49 -4.60 -3.45
CA ILE A 239 30.16 -4.39 -2.04
C ILE A 239 31.13 -3.31 -1.52
N THR A 240 30.67 -2.07 -1.50
CA THR A 240 31.40 -0.97 -0.87
C THR A 240 31.12 -0.95 0.65
N PRO A 241 32.03 -0.41 1.48
CA PRO A 241 31.78 -0.22 2.91
C PRO A 241 30.46 0.50 3.20
N GLU A 242 30.10 1.47 2.36
CA GLU A 242 28.87 2.26 2.44
C GLU A 242 27.65 1.42 2.12
N LEU A 243 27.70 0.58 1.09
CA LEU A 243 26.60 -0.32 0.75
C LEU A 243 26.38 -1.36 1.85
N LYS A 244 27.48 -1.86 2.45
CA LYS A 244 27.42 -2.73 3.64
C LYS A 244 26.77 -2.02 4.81
N ARG A 245 27.13 -0.76 5.07
CA ARG A 245 26.50 0.06 6.12
C ARG A 245 25.02 0.30 5.84
N LEU A 246 24.65 0.61 4.59
CA LEU A 246 23.26 0.75 4.16
C LEU A 246 22.46 -0.53 4.43
N ALA A 247 23.01 -1.70 4.07
CA ALA A 247 22.38 -2.99 4.32
C ALA A 247 22.21 -3.29 5.82
N ILE A 248 23.21 -3.00 6.65
CA ILE A 248 23.16 -3.20 8.11
C ILE A 248 22.06 -2.33 8.75
N ILE A 249 21.83 -1.12 8.24
CA ILE A 249 20.79 -0.21 8.75
C ILE A 249 19.42 -0.62 8.20
N ALA A 250 19.33 -0.92 6.90
CA ALA A 250 18.07 -1.21 6.23
C ALA A 250 17.50 -2.58 6.62
N ALA A 251 18.32 -3.61 6.84
CA ALA A 251 17.82 -4.97 7.08
C ALA A 251 16.99 -5.10 8.37
N PRO A 252 17.42 -4.61 9.55
CA PRO A 252 16.61 -4.67 10.77
C PRO A 252 15.32 -3.86 10.66
N ALA A 253 15.38 -2.68 10.03
CA ALA A 253 14.21 -1.86 9.81
C ALA A 253 13.23 -2.51 8.80
N ALA A 254 13.74 -3.25 7.81
CA ALA A 254 12.91 -4.01 6.88
C ALA A 254 12.20 -5.15 7.60
N LEU A 255 12.91 -5.89 8.46
CA LEU A 255 12.33 -6.93 9.32
C LEU A 255 11.25 -6.37 10.25
N ALA A 256 11.49 -5.22 10.87
CA ALA A 256 10.50 -4.52 11.70
C ALA A 256 9.27 -4.09 10.89
N GLY A 257 9.46 -3.61 9.67
CA GLY A 257 8.37 -3.30 8.73
C GLY A 257 7.56 -4.53 8.31
N GLY A 258 8.14 -5.73 8.39
CA GLY A 258 7.50 -6.97 7.96
C GLY A 258 6.42 -7.47 8.89
N VAL A 259 6.56 -7.19 10.18
CA VAL A 259 5.50 -7.43 11.17
C VAL A 259 4.19 -6.77 10.73
N MET A 260 4.25 -5.55 10.17
CA MET A 260 3.06 -4.84 9.69
C MET A 260 2.42 -5.49 8.46
N GLN A 261 3.20 -6.18 7.62
CA GLN A 261 2.69 -6.85 6.42
C GLN A 261 2.06 -8.21 6.73
N ILE A 262 2.48 -8.90 7.80
CA ILE A 262 1.89 -10.16 8.26
C ILE A 262 0.38 -10.01 8.52
N ASN A 263 -0.07 -8.85 8.99
CA ASN A 263 -1.48 -8.58 9.23
C ASN A 263 -2.35 -8.74 7.97
N LEU A 264 -1.82 -8.36 6.80
CA LEU A 264 -2.52 -8.49 5.52
C LEU A 264 -2.49 -9.93 4.98
N LEU A 265 -1.47 -10.70 5.35
CA LEU A 265 -1.32 -12.10 4.97
C LEU A 265 -2.42 -12.95 5.60
N VAL A 266 -2.64 -12.76 6.89
CA VAL A 266 -3.53 -13.63 7.69
C VAL A 266 -4.98 -13.50 7.25
N GLY A 267 -5.48 -12.28 7.07
CA GLY A 267 -6.84 -12.06 6.60
C GLY A 267 -7.09 -12.67 5.21
N ARG A 268 -6.11 -12.55 4.30
CA ARG A 268 -6.19 -13.16 2.96
C ARG A 268 -6.12 -14.68 3.02
N GLN A 269 -5.26 -15.22 3.86
CA GLN A 269 -5.10 -16.66 4.05
C GLN A 269 -6.41 -17.29 4.54
N VAL A 270 -7.07 -16.70 5.53
CA VAL A 270 -8.39 -17.16 5.99
C VAL A 270 -9.46 -16.99 4.91
N ALA A 271 -9.47 -15.85 4.21
CA ALA A 271 -10.43 -15.60 3.14
C ALA A 271 -10.29 -16.59 1.97
N SER A 272 -9.08 -17.05 1.67
CA SER A 272 -8.82 -17.95 0.53
C SER A 272 -9.55 -19.29 0.57
N PHE A 273 -10.05 -19.71 1.74
CA PHE A 273 -10.85 -20.94 1.89
C PHE A 273 -12.31 -20.77 1.47
N TYR A 274 -12.74 -19.55 1.15
CA TYR A 274 -14.11 -19.24 0.77
C TYR A 274 -14.09 -18.63 -0.64
N GLU A 275 -14.97 -19.10 -1.51
CA GLU A 275 -15.10 -18.58 -2.88
C GLU A 275 -15.56 -17.11 -2.85
N GLY A 276 -14.90 -16.26 -3.65
CA GLY A 276 -15.21 -14.84 -3.79
C GLY A 276 -14.77 -13.95 -2.61
N ALA A 277 -14.46 -14.53 -1.45
CA ALA A 277 -14.17 -13.79 -0.23
C ALA A 277 -12.92 -12.90 -0.32
N VAL A 278 -11.90 -13.31 -1.09
CA VAL A 278 -10.70 -12.50 -1.27
C VAL A 278 -11.06 -11.21 -2.01
N ALA A 279 -11.93 -11.30 -3.02
CA ALA A 279 -12.40 -10.15 -3.78
C ALA A 279 -13.32 -9.25 -2.95
N TRP A 280 -14.33 -9.82 -2.26
CA TRP A 280 -15.27 -9.04 -1.44
C TRP A 280 -14.56 -8.22 -0.36
N LEU A 281 -13.63 -8.85 0.37
CA LEU A 281 -12.85 -8.17 1.40
C LEU A 281 -11.92 -7.11 0.82
N ASN A 282 -11.35 -7.32 -0.37
CA ASN A 282 -10.51 -6.32 -1.04
C ASN A 282 -11.32 -5.09 -1.46
N TYR A 283 -12.48 -5.31 -2.09
CA TYR A 283 -13.36 -4.21 -2.53
C TYR A 283 -13.90 -3.43 -1.34
N ALA A 284 -14.31 -4.11 -0.26
CA ALA A 284 -14.72 -3.46 0.99
C ALA A 284 -13.59 -2.67 1.67
N ASP A 285 -12.36 -3.20 1.66
CA ASP A 285 -11.17 -2.53 2.21
C ASP A 285 -10.89 -1.19 1.51
N ARG A 286 -11.18 -1.09 0.20
CA ARG A 286 -11.04 0.18 -0.55
C ARG A 286 -11.98 1.28 -0.08
N LEU A 287 -13.22 0.95 0.27
CA LEU A 287 -14.23 1.95 0.63
C LEU A 287 -13.85 2.69 1.91
N TYR A 288 -13.44 1.96 2.95
CA TYR A 288 -13.05 2.61 4.21
C TYR A 288 -11.67 3.29 4.11
N GLN A 289 -10.80 2.87 3.20
CA GLN A 289 -9.51 3.52 2.96
C GLN A 289 -9.62 4.92 2.35
N LEU A 290 -10.72 5.24 1.66
CA LEU A 290 -10.94 6.57 1.08
C LEU A 290 -10.98 7.67 2.17
N PRO A 291 -11.89 7.65 3.15
CA PRO A 291 -11.91 8.64 4.22
C PRO A 291 -10.63 8.59 5.08
N LEU A 292 -10.11 7.39 5.36
CA LEU A 292 -8.85 7.22 6.10
C LEU A 292 -7.65 7.86 5.39
N GLY A 293 -7.63 7.82 4.06
CA GLY A 293 -6.60 8.41 3.22
C GLY A 293 -6.59 9.94 3.28
N VAL A 294 -7.78 10.55 3.20
CA VAL A 294 -7.95 12.02 3.29
C VAL A 294 -7.48 12.51 4.65
N VAL A 295 -7.91 11.85 5.73
CA VAL A 295 -7.48 12.17 7.11
C VAL A 295 -5.98 11.98 7.28
N GLY A 296 -5.43 10.89 6.73
CA GLY A 296 -3.99 10.63 6.78
C GLY A 296 -3.15 11.73 6.11
N ILE A 297 -3.62 12.27 4.98
CA ILE A 297 -2.96 13.40 4.31
C ILE A 297 -3.06 14.66 5.18
N ALA A 298 -4.23 14.97 5.73
CA ALA A 298 -4.41 16.13 6.60
C ALA A 298 -3.48 16.09 7.82
N ILE A 299 -3.39 14.95 8.49
CA ILE A 299 -2.50 14.74 9.65
C ILE A 299 -1.02 14.86 9.23
N GLY A 300 -0.63 14.18 8.14
CA GLY A 300 0.78 14.15 7.70
C GLY A 300 1.30 15.52 7.25
N VAL A 301 0.46 16.30 6.58
CA VAL A 301 0.84 17.62 6.02
C VAL A 301 0.76 18.72 7.09
N VAL A 302 -0.27 18.70 7.92
CA VAL A 302 -0.57 19.84 8.81
C VAL A 302 -0.17 19.56 10.25
N LEU A 303 -0.48 18.37 10.78
CA LEU A 303 -0.30 18.08 12.21
C LEU A 303 1.15 17.75 12.56
N LEU A 304 1.77 16.84 11.81
CA LEU A 304 3.07 16.26 12.19
C LEU A 304 4.22 17.29 12.25
N PRO A 305 4.38 18.21 11.26
CA PRO A 305 5.44 19.21 11.32
C PRO A 305 5.25 20.22 12.44
N ASP A 306 4.00 20.68 12.66
CA ASP A 306 3.69 21.64 13.72
C ASP A 306 3.86 21.03 15.11
N LEU A 307 3.34 19.81 15.31
CA LEU A 307 3.49 19.07 16.56
C LEU A 307 4.96 18.80 16.91
N SER A 308 5.77 18.41 15.92
CA SER A 308 7.22 18.20 16.13
C SER A 308 7.93 19.49 16.55
N ARG A 309 7.53 20.63 15.98
CA ARG A 309 8.07 21.95 16.36
C ARG A 309 7.68 22.35 17.78
N ARG A 310 6.40 22.18 18.16
CA ARG A 310 5.90 22.52 19.49
C ARG A 310 6.47 21.64 20.59
N LEU A 311 6.57 20.33 20.36
CA LEU A 311 7.19 19.39 21.30
C LEU A 311 8.68 19.69 21.50
N LYS A 312 9.42 20.03 20.44
CA LYS A 312 10.82 20.48 20.56
C LYS A 312 10.97 21.80 21.32
N ALA A 313 9.97 22.67 21.24
CA ALA A 313 9.93 23.94 21.96
C ALA A 313 9.44 23.81 23.42
N GLY A 314 9.05 22.61 23.87
CA GLY A 314 8.47 22.41 25.20
C GLY A 314 7.06 23.00 25.37
N ASP A 315 6.38 23.36 24.28
CA ASP A 315 5.02 23.92 24.30
C ASP A 315 3.98 22.79 24.46
N GLU A 316 3.84 22.28 25.69
CA GLU A 316 2.90 21.19 25.99
C GLU A 316 1.44 21.58 25.74
N GLN A 317 1.08 22.84 26.05
CA GLN A 317 -0.29 23.32 25.92
C GLN A 317 -0.68 23.55 24.46
N GLY A 318 0.22 24.12 23.65
CA GLY A 318 -0.01 24.21 22.21
C GLY A 318 0.02 22.84 21.53
N SER A 319 0.83 21.89 22.00
CA SER A 319 0.80 20.51 21.52
C SER A 319 -0.55 19.85 21.80
N HIS A 320 -1.08 20.01 23.02
CA HIS A 320 -2.41 19.53 23.43
C HIS A 320 -3.54 20.10 22.56
N THR A 321 -3.57 21.42 22.37
CA THR A 321 -4.57 22.09 21.54
C THR A 321 -4.51 21.61 20.09
N GLN A 322 -3.30 21.44 19.55
CA GLN A 322 -3.10 21.03 18.16
C GLN A 322 -3.57 19.59 17.92
N ILE A 323 -3.31 18.68 18.86
CA ILE A 323 -3.79 17.28 18.78
C ILE A 323 -5.30 17.21 18.90
N SER A 324 -5.88 17.95 19.86
CA SER A 324 -7.32 17.99 20.06
C SER A 324 -8.02 18.54 18.81
N ARG A 325 -7.50 19.62 18.22
CA ARG A 325 -8.03 20.17 16.97
C ARG A 325 -7.92 19.20 15.80
N ALA A 326 -6.79 18.50 15.69
CA ALA A 326 -6.63 17.49 14.65
C ALA A 326 -7.58 16.30 14.85
N ALA A 327 -7.82 15.88 16.09
CA ALA A 327 -8.78 14.84 16.42
C ALA A 327 -10.21 15.28 16.11
N GLU A 328 -10.60 16.50 16.49
CA GLU A 328 -11.90 17.10 16.19
C GLU A 328 -12.16 17.11 14.68
N VAL A 329 -11.25 17.68 13.88
CA VAL A 329 -11.39 17.75 12.41
C VAL A 329 -11.40 16.35 11.79
N SER A 330 -10.54 15.45 12.26
CA SER A 330 -10.47 14.09 11.74
C SER A 330 -11.76 13.32 12.06
N LEU A 331 -12.26 13.38 13.30
CA LEU A 331 -13.49 12.71 13.71
C LEU A 331 -14.73 13.33 13.07
N ALA A 332 -14.77 14.66 12.89
CA ALA A 332 -15.84 15.34 12.18
C ALA A 332 -16.00 14.85 10.73
N LEU A 333 -14.91 14.42 10.08
CA LEU A 333 -14.96 13.78 8.77
C LEU A 333 -15.23 12.27 8.86
N THR A 334 -14.64 11.62 9.86
CA THR A 334 -14.59 10.15 9.97
C THR A 334 -15.88 9.55 10.52
N ILE A 335 -16.51 10.18 11.51
CA ILE A 335 -17.75 9.69 12.13
C ILE A 335 -18.88 9.67 11.09
N PRO A 336 -19.17 10.75 10.33
CA PRO A 336 -20.20 10.70 9.29
C PRO A 336 -19.90 9.64 8.22
N SER A 337 -18.62 9.50 7.84
CA SER A 337 -18.20 8.45 6.90
C SER A 337 -18.45 7.05 7.46
N ALA A 338 -18.09 6.80 8.72
CA ALA A 338 -18.33 5.53 9.40
C ALA A 338 -19.83 5.22 9.50
N VAL A 339 -20.65 6.21 9.85
CA VAL A 339 -22.11 6.09 9.86
C VAL A 339 -22.64 5.73 8.48
N ALA A 340 -22.20 6.40 7.42
CA ALA A 340 -22.61 6.06 6.05
C ALA A 340 -22.22 4.62 5.67
N LEU A 341 -20.99 4.18 5.99
CA LEU A 341 -20.53 2.82 5.73
C LEU A 341 -21.33 1.76 6.53
N MET A 342 -21.88 2.10 7.69
CA MET A 342 -22.68 1.17 8.51
C MET A 342 -24.17 1.18 8.18
N VAL A 343 -24.73 2.34 7.83
CA VAL A 343 -26.19 2.51 7.66
C VAL A 343 -26.63 2.23 6.23
N ILE A 344 -25.83 2.60 5.24
CA ILE A 344 -26.14 2.38 3.81
C ILE A 344 -25.08 1.54 3.07
N PRO A 345 -24.52 0.47 3.68
CA PRO A 345 -23.42 -0.30 3.07
C PRO A 345 -23.83 -0.91 1.73
N PHE A 346 -25.06 -1.44 1.62
CA PHE A 346 -25.54 -2.06 0.40
C PHE A 346 -25.66 -1.04 -0.73
N THR A 347 -26.23 0.14 -0.48
CA THR A 347 -26.32 1.21 -1.48
C THR A 347 -24.95 1.66 -1.97
N LEU A 348 -23.95 1.74 -1.07
CA LEU A 348 -22.58 2.06 -1.47
C LEU A 348 -21.97 0.94 -2.31
N ALA A 349 -22.10 -0.32 -1.88
CA ALA A 349 -21.56 -1.47 -2.58
C ALA A 349 -22.20 -1.67 -3.96
N SER A 350 -23.53 -1.55 -4.06
CA SER A 350 -24.25 -1.72 -5.32
C SER A 350 -23.93 -0.62 -6.32
N ILE A 351 -24.02 0.65 -5.92
CA ILE A 351 -23.69 1.77 -6.82
C ILE A 351 -22.25 1.70 -7.31
N LEU A 352 -21.32 1.24 -6.50
CA LEU A 352 -19.90 1.23 -6.86
C LEU A 352 -19.51 -0.04 -7.62
N PHE A 353 -19.90 -1.22 -7.13
CA PHE A 353 -19.37 -2.49 -7.60
C PHE A 353 -20.38 -3.38 -8.32
N GLU A 354 -21.69 -3.27 -8.10
CA GLU A 354 -22.68 -4.10 -8.79
C GLU A 354 -22.80 -3.69 -10.26
N ARG A 355 -21.97 -4.29 -11.10
CA ARG A 355 -21.88 -4.04 -12.54
C ARG A 355 -21.16 -5.20 -13.21
N GLY A 356 -21.58 -5.53 -14.44
CA GLY A 356 -20.92 -6.55 -15.26
C GLY A 356 -20.86 -7.91 -14.54
N ALA A 357 -19.65 -8.40 -14.27
CA ALA A 357 -19.39 -9.67 -13.62
C ALA A 357 -19.61 -9.67 -12.11
N THR A 358 -19.81 -8.51 -11.47
CA THR A 358 -20.17 -8.44 -10.05
C THR A 358 -21.68 -8.49 -9.88
N THR A 359 -22.15 -9.53 -9.19
CA THR A 359 -23.57 -9.80 -8.96
C THR A 359 -24.13 -9.02 -7.76
N THR A 360 -25.45 -9.03 -7.59
CA THR A 360 -26.11 -8.47 -6.40
C THR A 360 -25.71 -9.21 -5.11
N ASP A 361 -25.46 -10.52 -5.19
CA ASP A 361 -24.97 -11.32 -4.06
C ASP A 361 -23.54 -10.91 -3.66
N ASP A 362 -22.68 -10.64 -4.64
CA ASP A 362 -21.35 -10.06 -4.40
C ASP A 362 -21.45 -8.69 -3.73
N ALA A 363 -22.37 -7.83 -4.19
CA ALA A 363 -22.60 -6.53 -3.60
C ALA A 363 -23.11 -6.65 -2.15
N ALA A 364 -23.97 -7.63 -1.86
CA ALA A 364 -24.42 -7.92 -0.50
C ALA A 364 -23.27 -8.40 0.40
N ALA A 365 -22.39 -9.28 -0.09
CA ALA A 365 -21.20 -9.71 0.65
C ALA A 365 -20.24 -8.54 0.89
N ILE A 366 -19.93 -7.73 -0.13
CA ILE A 366 -19.12 -6.52 0.02
C ILE A 366 -19.74 -5.59 1.07
N ALA A 367 -21.06 -5.39 1.05
CA ALA A 367 -21.78 -4.54 2.00
C ALA A 367 -21.60 -4.99 3.46
N ILE A 368 -21.66 -6.30 3.73
CA ILE A 368 -21.41 -6.84 5.07
C ILE A 368 -20.00 -6.48 5.54
N ALA A 369 -18.99 -6.70 4.70
CA ALA A 369 -17.61 -6.35 5.02
C ALA A 369 -17.42 -4.83 5.21
N VAL A 370 -18.07 -4.01 4.37
CA VAL A 370 -18.04 -2.54 4.47
C VAL A 370 -18.61 -2.06 5.80
N ALA A 371 -19.74 -2.61 6.25
CA ALA A 371 -20.34 -2.26 7.53
C ALA A 371 -19.39 -2.57 8.70
N ILE A 372 -18.74 -3.74 8.66
CA ILE A 372 -17.78 -4.16 9.69
C ILE A 372 -16.53 -3.27 9.69
N TYR A 373 -16.01 -2.90 8.52
CA TYR A 373 -14.90 -1.95 8.43
C TYR A 373 -15.31 -0.54 8.84
N GLY A 374 -16.56 -0.14 8.61
CA GLY A 374 -17.15 1.11 9.09
C GLY A 374 -17.05 1.26 10.61
N LEU A 375 -17.29 0.18 11.36
CA LEU A 375 -17.09 0.13 12.83
C LEU A 375 -15.62 0.33 13.24
N GLY A 376 -14.66 -0.04 12.39
CA GLY A 376 -13.22 0.10 12.64
C GLY A 376 -12.66 1.45 12.21
N LEU A 377 -13.32 2.15 11.30
CA LEU A 377 -12.82 3.39 10.70
C LEU A 377 -12.42 4.47 11.74
N PRO A 378 -13.23 4.77 12.79
CA PRO A 378 -12.82 5.71 13.84
C PRO A 378 -11.53 5.29 14.57
N ALA A 379 -11.38 3.99 14.85
CA ALA A 379 -10.18 3.47 15.52
C ALA A 379 -8.93 3.68 14.69
N PHE A 380 -8.98 3.38 13.38
CA PHE A 380 -7.83 3.57 12.47
C PHE A 380 -7.41 5.03 12.35
N VAL A 381 -8.38 5.96 12.37
CA VAL A 381 -8.10 7.39 12.37
C VAL A 381 -7.47 7.85 13.69
N LEU A 382 -8.01 7.41 14.82
CA LEU A 382 -7.46 7.73 16.13
C LEU A 382 -6.03 7.20 16.32
N GLN A 383 -5.72 6.01 15.80
CA GLN A 383 -4.34 5.51 15.77
C GLN A 383 -3.41 6.46 15.02
N LYS A 384 -3.81 6.98 13.86
CA LYS A 384 -3.01 7.92 13.06
C LYS A 384 -2.79 9.27 13.76
N ILE A 385 -3.70 9.69 14.64
CA ILE A 385 -3.57 10.90 15.44
C ILE A 385 -2.59 10.67 16.60
N LEU A 386 -2.66 9.51 17.26
CA LEU A 386 -1.84 9.20 18.43
C LEU A 386 -0.40 8.79 18.09
N GLN A 387 -0.16 8.08 16.98
CA GLN A 387 1.19 7.63 16.59
C GLN A 387 2.23 8.76 16.51
N PRO A 388 1.93 9.94 15.91
CA PRO A 388 2.81 11.11 15.94
C PRO A 388 3.33 11.51 17.33
N LEU A 389 2.54 11.32 18.39
CA LEU A 389 2.96 11.68 19.76
C LEU A 389 4.13 10.86 20.28
N TYR A 390 4.21 9.61 19.84
CA TYR A 390 5.29 8.71 20.19
C TYR A 390 6.52 9.01 19.36
N TYR A 391 6.36 9.18 18.04
CA TYR A 391 7.46 9.44 17.12
C TYR A 391 8.15 10.78 17.38
N ALA A 392 7.38 11.83 17.70
CA ALA A 392 7.95 13.13 18.03
C ALA A 392 8.72 13.14 19.37
N ARG A 393 8.55 12.11 20.20
CA ARG A 393 9.30 11.87 21.45
C ARG A 393 10.36 10.76 21.30
N GLU A 394 10.68 10.37 20.08
CA GLU A 394 11.66 9.31 19.77
C GLU A 394 11.30 7.91 20.34
N ASP A 395 10.07 7.70 20.81
CA ASP A 395 9.57 6.41 21.28
C ASP A 395 8.98 5.62 20.10
N THR A 396 9.84 4.93 19.37
CA THR A 396 9.41 4.05 18.26
C THR A 396 9.09 2.63 18.73
N ARG A 397 9.51 2.25 19.95
CA ARG A 397 9.38 0.89 20.48
C ARG A 397 7.96 0.58 20.92
N ARG A 398 7.30 1.48 21.67
CA ARG A 398 5.93 1.21 22.16
C ARG A 398 4.92 1.05 21.02
N PRO A 399 4.84 1.95 20.00
CA PRO A 399 3.94 1.76 18.88
C PRO A 399 4.17 0.44 18.13
N PHE A 400 5.43 0.01 17.99
CA PHE A 400 5.77 -1.26 17.38
C PHE A 400 5.21 -2.45 18.19
N TYR A 401 5.45 -2.51 19.51
CA TYR A 401 4.90 -3.59 20.35
C TYR A 401 3.37 -3.60 20.36
N PHE A 402 2.72 -2.43 20.36
CA PHE A 402 1.26 -2.36 20.26
C PHE A 402 0.74 -2.88 18.92
N ALA A 403 1.45 -2.63 17.82
CA ALA A 403 1.13 -3.19 16.52
C ALA A 403 1.31 -4.72 16.49
N VAL A 404 2.35 -5.25 17.14
CA VAL A 404 2.55 -6.71 17.30
C VAL A 404 1.36 -7.33 18.06
N VAL A 405 0.96 -6.74 19.19
CA VAL A 405 -0.18 -7.23 19.97
C VAL A 405 -1.47 -7.18 19.14
N ALA A 406 -1.73 -6.09 18.43
CA ALA A 406 -2.89 -5.97 17.56
C ALA A 406 -2.87 -7.00 16.42
N MET A 407 -1.70 -7.27 15.83
CA MET A 407 -1.52 -8.33 14.84
C MET A 407 -1.85 -9.70 15.43
N VAL A 408 -1.37 -10.03 16.65
CA VAL A 408 -1.70 -11.29 17.32
C VAL A 408 -3.21 -11.40 17.56
N VAL A 409 -3.86 -10.32 18.03
CA VAL A 409 -5.31 -10.26 18.18
C VAL A 409 -6.02 -10.51 16.84
N ASN A 410 -5.54 -9.89 15.75
CA ASN A 410 -6.08 -10.15 14.41
C ASN A 410 -5.96 -11.63 14.05
N VAL A 411 -4.78 -12.23 14.19
CA VAL A 411 -4.57 -13.64 13.83
C VAL A 411 -5.46 -14.57 14.62
N VAL A 412 -5.49 -14.40 15.94
CA VAL A 412 -6.29 -15.25 16.84
C VAL A 412 -7.77 -15.15 16.50
N LEU A 413 -8.28 -13.94 16.24
CA LEU A 413 -9.69 -13.76 15.90
C LEU A 413 -10.01 -14.21 14.47
N ALA A 414 -9.15 -13.91 13.49
CA ALA A 414 -9.39 -14.28 12.08
C ALA A 414 -9.43 -15.80 11.93
N VAL A 415 -8.45 -16.51 12.50
CA VAL A 415 -8.38 -17.97 12.45
C VAL A 415 -9.41 -18.61 13.38
N GLY A 416 -9.56 -18.09 14.60
CA GLY A 416 -10.44 -18.67 15.62
C GLY A 416 -11.93 -18.49 15.34
N LEU A 417 -12.33 -17.37 14.72
CA LEU A 417 -13.74 -17.12 14.35
C LEU A 417 -14.11 -17.69 12.99
N SER A 418 -13.14 -17.99 12.12
CA SER A 418 -13.43 -18.50 10.77
C SER A 418 -14.34 -19.73 10.75
N PRO A 419 -14.18 -20.75 11.62
CA PRO A 419 -15.10 -21.89 11.65
C PRO A 419 -16.55 -21.55 12.03
N VAL A 420 -16.80 -20.39 12.66
CA VAL A 420 -18.11 -20.00 13.19
C VAL A 420 -18.82 -19.01 12.28
N ILE A 421 -18.11 -18.00 11.78
CA ILE A 421 -18.68 -16.90 10.97
C ILE A 421 -18.13 -16.87 9.54
N GLY A 422 -17.37 -17.88 9.14
CA GLY A 422 -16.90 -18.06 7.78
C GLY A 422 -15.94 -16.96 7.31
N TRP A 423 -16.17 -16.48 6.08
CA TRP A 423 -15.38 -15.46 5.41
C TRP A 423 -15.46 -14.07 6.05
N ILE A 424 -16.41 -13.85 6.97
CA ILE A 424 -16.59 -12.57 7.69
C ILE A 424 -15.49 -12.38 8.76
N ALA A 425 -14.89 -13.47 9.25
CA ALA A 425 -13.93 -13.46 10.35
C ALA A 425 -12.74 -12.47 10.16
N PRO A 426 -12.08 -12.39 8.99
CA PRO A 426 -11.00 -11.43 8.76
C PRO A 426 -11.42 -9.97 8.94
N ALA A 427 -12.63 -9.59 8.52
CA ALA A 427 -13.12 -8.22 8.67
C ALA A 427 -13.33 -7.87 10.15
N VAL A 428 -13.97 -8.77 10.91
CA VAL A 428 -14.21 -8.60 12.36
C VAL A 428 -12.88 -8.56 13.12
N ALA A 429 -11.96 -9.45 12.80
CA ALA A 429 -10.64 -9.51 13.39
C ALA A 429 -9.85 -8.22 13.14
N THR A 430 -9.89 -7.69 11.93
CA THR A 430 -9.21 -6.44 11.55
C THR A 430 -9.78 -5.23 12.28
N THR A 431 -11.11 -5.11 12.33
CA THR A 431 -11.78 -4.03 13.08
C THR A 431 -11.47 -4.11 14.58
N THR A 432 -11.52 -5.31 15.17
CA THR A 432 -11.25 -5.52 16.60
C THR A 432 -9.78 -5.26 16.95
N ALA A 433 -8.85 -5.73 16.12
CA ALA A 433 -7.42 -5.44 16.26
C ALA A 433 -7.14 -3.93 16.16
N GLY A 434 -7.87 -3.21 15.30
CA GLY A 434 -7.79 -1.75 15.22
C GLY A 434 -8.18 -1.07 16.53
N TRP A 435 -9.29 -1.49 17.15
CA TRP A 435 -9.68 -1.00 18.47
C TRP A 435 -8.69 -1.37 19.58
N ALA A 436 -8.16 -2.59 19.56
CA ALA A 436 -7.12 -3.01 20.50
C ALA A 436 -5.86 -2.14 20.39
N MET A 437 -5.40 -1.87 19.16
CA MET A 437 -4.24 -1.00 18.92
C MET A 437 -4.50 0.42 19.41
N PHE A 438 -5.68 0.97 19.14
CA PHE A 438 -6.07 2.28 19.64
C PHE A 438 -6.07 2.32 21.17
N ALA A 439 -6.66 1.32 21.83
CA ALA A 439 -6.71 1.25 23.29
C ALA A 439 -5.31 1.22 23.92
N LEU A 440 -4.38 0.46 23.33
CA LEU A 440 -2.98 0.41 23.76
C LEU A 440 -2.27 1.75 23.56
N LEU A 441 -2.43 2.39 22.40
CA LEU A 441 -1.88 3.71 22.11
C LEU A 441 -2.44 4.77 23.06
N ALA A 442 -3.75 4.77 23.31
CA ALA A 442 -4.39 5.71 24.22
C ALA A 442 -3.92 5.50 25.66
N ARG A 443 -3.81 4.25 26.12
CA ARG A 443 -3.32 3.91 27.46
C ARG A 443 -1.86 4.31 27.63
N GLY A 444 -1.00 4.04 26.65
CA GLY A 444 0.41 4.45 26.69
C GLY A 444 0.58 5.97 26.65
N ALA A 445 -0.30 6.67 25.93
CA ALA A 445 -0.23 8.11 25.78
C ALA A 445 -0.60 8.85 27.08
N ARG A 446 -1.38 8.24 27.98
CA ARG A 446 -1.69 8.82 29.32
C ARG A 446 -0.44 9.14 30.13
N GLY A 447 0.68 8.46 29.88
CA GLY A 447 1.97 8.72 30.52
C GLY A 447 2.68 9.98 30.01
N PHE A 448 2.17 10.66 28.98
CA PHE A 448 2.78 11.84 28.37
C PHE A 448 2.23 13.18 28.89
N GLY A 449 1.52 13.18 30.03
CA GLY A 449 1.03 14.41 30.67
C GLY A 449 -0.16 15.07 29.96
N LEU A 450 -0.32 16.38 30.14
CA LEU A 450 -1.39 17.18 29.52
C LEU A 450 -1.33 17.10 27.98
N ALA A 451 -0.14 16.97 27.40
CA ALA A 451 0.08 16.90 25.96
C ALA A 451 -0.53 15.68 25.24
N ALA A 452 -1.12 14.72 25.97
CA ALA A 452 -1.77 13.54 25.40
C ALA A 452 -3.24 13.37 25.83
N ARG A 453 -3.79 14.32 26.57
CA ARG A 453 -5.23 14.36 26.84
C ARG A 453 -5.94 15.03 25.66
N PHE A 454 -7.21 14.69 25.47
CA PHE A 454 -8.09 15.50 24.64
C PHE A 454 -8.60 16.65 25.51
N ASP A 455 -8.75 17.83 24.91
CA ASP A 455 -9.42 18.95 25.57
C ASP A 455 -10.86 18.58 25.97
N ALA A 456 -11.45 19.33 26.89
CA ALA A 456 -12.82 19.15 27.37
C ALA A 456 -13.89 19.55 26.33
N ARG A 457 -13.49 20.01 25.14
CA ARG A 457 -14.32 20.39 24.00
C ARG A 457 -14.27 19.30 22.95
#